data_AF-A0A9D8NZH2-F1
#
_entry.id   AF-A0A9D8NZH2-F1
#
_cell.length_a   1.000
_cell.length_b   1.000
_cell.length_c   1.000
_cell.angle_alpha   90.00
_cell.angle_beta   90.00
_cell.angle_gamma   90.00
#
_symmetry.space_group_name_H-M   'P 1'
#
loop_
_entity.id
_entity.type
_entity.pdbx_description
1 polymer ?
#
loop_
_entity_poly.entity_id
_entity_poly.type
_entity_poly.pdbx_seq_one_letter_code
_entity_poly.pdbx_strand_id
1 'polypeptide(L)'
;MIDIKKLASRAWAVLCVALVGLSAPPVAEAQLQVDITSGVTAPIPIAVENFSADPQPSAELIRRNLARSGRFLVGQRTASDYLITGRASTEADGRTTIDFELLNLLTGQRLLIERISATPAAWRNAAHRISDRIHLKIIGTRSAFATRIAYVSVDGQPPSQRYQLIVADSDGENAKAILQSRLPLMSLAWSPDGEWLAYVSFETRSASVYVQRVRTAERRRVSSRVGVNNAPTWSPDGSRLALTLSSSGGNLDVYVLEVASGALTRLTDHPAIDTEPEWSPDGTQVYFTSDRAGGPQIYRLNVEPGSRPQRITFAGVYNARPRVSPNGRLLAMVTREEGAYRIAVQDLGNGNVRVLSKSRQDESPSFSPDGDTIVYASRERGQGVLATVSADGLIAQRLAADRGEVREPAWGPFLPDAVAVQ
;
A
#
# COMPACT_ATOMS: atom_id res chain seq x y z
N MET A 1 67.04 18.25 40.91
CA MET A 1 65.93 19.16 40.54
C MET A 1 64.64 18.49 41.05
N ILE A 2 64.46 18.47 42.37
CA ILE A 2 63.68 19.40 43.21
C ILE A 2 62.17 19.26 42.92
N ASP A 3 61.27 19.05 43.87
CA ASP A 3 61.27 18.41 45.19
C ASP A 3 59.79 18.20 45.54
N ILE A 4 59.51 17.15 46.29
CA ILE A 4 58.18 16.75 46.75
C ILE A 4 58.08 17.16 48.24
N LYS A 5 56.87 17.55 48.66
CA LYS A 5 56.33 17.49 50.04
C LYS A 5 56.65 18.62 51.04
N LYS A 6 55.53 19.02 51.67
CA LYS A 6 55.29 19.27 53.11
C LYS A 6 55.77 20.59 53.70
N LEU A 7 54.80 21.32 54.26
CA LEU A 7 54.70 21.73 55.69
C LEU A 7 53.36 22.49 55.81
N ALA A 8 52.30 21.91 56.34
CA ALA A 8 51.98 21.80 57.77
C ALA A 8 52.05 23.16 58.49
N SER A 9 50.91 23.69 58.94
CA SER A 9 50.53 23.57 60.36
C SER A 9 49.50 24.63 60.79
N ARG A 10 48.47 24.16 61.53
CA ARG A 10 47.84 24.76 62.74
C ARG A 10 47.18 26.14 62.54
N ALA A 11 46.02 26.48 63.10
CA ALA A 11 45.22 26.13 64.27
C ALA A 11 43.98 27.09 64.14
N TRP A 12 42.79 26.94 64.70
CA TRP A 12 42.32 26.41 65.97
C TRP A 12 40.78 26.28 65.87
N ALA A 13 40.24 25.45 66.75
CA ALA A 13 38.82 25.14 66.90
C ALA A 13 38.00 26.30 67.48
N VAL A 14 36.72 26.40 67.09
CA VAL A 14 35.62 26.62 68.05
C VAL A 14 34.45 25.72 67.66
N LEU A 15 34.03 24.97 68.67
CA LEU A 15 32.91 24.05 68.75
C LEU A 15 31.63 24.86 69.02
N CYS A 16 30.59 24.67 68.21
CA CYS A 16 29.20 24.89 68.63
C CYS A 16 28.36 23.71 68.13
N VAL A 17 27.80 22.99 69.10
CA VAL A 17 26.92 21.83 68.95
C VAL A 17 25.47 22.31 68.87
N ALA A 18 24.64 21.51 68.17
CA ALA A 18 23.17 21.50 68.06
C ALA A 18 22.60 22.47 67.00
N LEU A 19 21.67 22.09 66.12
CA LEU A 19 20.60 21.09 66.23
C LEU A 19 20.33 20.43 64.86
N VAL A 20 19.88 19.19 64.94
CA VAL A 20 19.42 18.33 63.84
C VAL A 20 18.29 19.01 63.07
N GLY A 21 18.50 19.17 61.77
CA GLY A 21 17.46 19.30 60.76
C GLY A 21 17.92 18.55 59.52
N LEU A 22 17.51 17.28 59.39
CA LEU A 22 17.66 16.55 58.13
C LEU A 22 16.72 17.17 57.09
N SER A 23 17.18 18.20 56.39
CA SER A 23 16.60 18.56 55.10
C SER A 23 17.15 17.58 54.06
N ALA A 24 16.35 16.55 53.73
CA ALA A 24 16.61 15.75 52.55
C ALA A 24 16.66 16.70 51.32
N PRO A 25 17.60 16.50 50.37
CA PRO A 25 17.51 17.21 49.10
C PRO A 25 16.18 16.87 48.44
N PRO A 26 15.52 17.82 47.74
CA PRO A 26 14.33 17.48 46.98
C PRO A 26 14.71 16.38 46.00
N VAL A 27 13.98 15.26 46.09
CA VAL A 27 13.97 14.26 45.03
C VAL A 27 13.53 15.02 43.79
N ALA A 28 14.46 15.23 42.86
CA ALA A 28 14.10 15.62 41.52
C ALA A 28 13.29 14.45 40.97
N GLU A 29 11.96 14.53 41.08
CA GLU A 29 11.09 13.71 40.27
C GLU A 29 11.47 14.00 38.83
N ALA A 30 12.11 13.02 38.19
CA ALA A 30 12.24 12.99 36.75
C ALA A 30 10.82 12.91 36.20
N GLN A 31 10.22 14.08 35.99
CA GLN A 31 8.98 14.22 35.27
C GLN A 31 9.32 13.80 33.84
N LEU A 32 8.93 12.58 33.47
CA LEU A 32 9.07 12.06 32.12
C LEU A 32 8.17 12.93 31.24
N GLN A 33 8.74 14.00 30.70
CA GLN A 33 8.09 14.80 29.68
C GLN A 33 8.12 13.94 28.41
N VAL A 34 7.04 13.20 28.20
CA VAL A 34 6.84 12.41 26.99
C VAL A 34 6.61 13.40 25.87
N ASP A 35 7.68 13.70 25.14
CA ASP A 35 7.56 14.25 23.79
C ASP A 35 6.86 13.18 22.94
N ILE A 36 5.57 13.40 22.67
CA ILE A 36 4.78 12.60 21.73
C ILE A 36 5.26 12.96 20.33
N THR A 37 6.37 12.36 19.93
CA THR A 37 6.80 12.31 18.53
C THR A 37 6.73 10.86 18.08
N SER A 38 5.82 10.57 17.13
CA SER A 38 5.58 9.29 16.45
C SER A 38 5.07 8.13 17.32
N GLY A 39 3.74 8.03 17.45
CA GLY A 39 3.05 6.93 18.13
C GLY A 39 3.17 5.60 17.37
N VAL A 40 4.04 4.72 17.84
CA VAL A 40 3.83 3.27 17.68
C VAL A 40 2.86 2.88 18.79
N THR A 41 1.56 2.88 18.51
CA THR A 41 0.57 2.28 19.41
C THR A 41 0.82 0.78 19.46
N ALA A 42 0.98 0.22 20.66
CA ALA A 42 1.06 -1.22 20.84
C ALA A 42 -0.14 -1.92 20.16
N PRO A 43 0.05 -3.08 19.52
CA PRO A 43 -1.06 -3.78 18.87
C PRO A 43 -2.17 -4.12 19.86
N ILE A 44 -3.43 -3.98 19.44
CA ILE A 44 -4.60 -4.17 20.28
C ILE A 44 -4.86 -5.68 20.49
N PRO A 45 -4.86 -6.18 21.74
CA PRO A 45 -5.14 -7.59 22.02
C PRO A 45 -6.57 -7.99 21.64
N ILE A 46 -6.71 -9.03 20.82
CA ILE A 46 -8.02 -9.49 20.31
C ILE A 46 -8.08 -11.01 20.17
N ALA A 47 -9.22 -11.60 20.54
CA ALA A 47 -9.49 -13.02 20.36
C ALA A 47 -10.58 -13.23 19.32
N VAL A 48 -10.39 -14.21 18.44
CA VAL A 48 -11.41 -14.67 17.48
C VAL A 48 -11.71 -16.13 17.79
N GLU A 49 -12.90 -16.43 18.30
CA GLU A 49 -13.33 -17.81 18.53
C GLU A 49 -13.72 -18.49 17.20
N ASN A 50 -13.68 -19.83 17.18
CA ASN A 50 -14.17 -20.57 16.02
C ASN A 50 -15.68 -20.34 15.87
N PHE A 51 -16.13 -20.12 14.63
CA PHE A 51 -17.55 -19.92 14.38
C PHE A 51 -18.28 -21.27 14.38
N SER A 52 -19.33 -21.36 15.19
CA SER A 52 -20.11 -22.60 15.30
C SER A 52 -20.83 -22.90 13.99
N ALA A 53 -20.89 -24.19 13.60
CA ALA A 53 -21.51 -24.65 12.36
C ALA A 53 -20.97 -24.00 11.06
N ASP A 54 -19.79 -23.38 11.10
CA ASP A 54 -19.11 -22.85 9.90
C ASP A 54 -18.42 -23.97 9.12
N PRO A 55 -18.87 -24.27 7.88
CA PRO A 55 -18.20 -25.26 7.04
C PRO A 55 -16.87 -24.74 6.48
N GLN A 56 -16.59 -23.43 6.59
CA GLN A 56 -15.39 -22.78 6.08
C GLN A 56 -14.48 -22.33 7.22
N PRO A 57 -13.17 -22.13 6.98
CA PRO A 57 -12.26 -21.61 7.99
C PRO A 57 -12.35 -20.07 8.11
N SER A 58 -13.56 -19.51 8.22
CA SER A 58 -13.77 -18.05 8.22
C SER A 58 -13.10 -17.36 9.41
N ALA A 59 -13.27 -17.92 10.61
CA ALA A 59 -12.63 -17.42 11.83
C ALA A 59 -11.10 -17.38 11.72
N GLU A 60 -10.51 -18.41 11.09
CA GLU A 60 -9.05 -18.45 10.88
C GLU A 60 -8.59 -17.39 9.87
N LEU A 61 -9.35 -17.17 8.79
CA LEU A 61 -9.05 -16.09 7.85
C LEU A 61 -9.17 -14.72 8.51
N ILE A 62 -10.15 -14.51 9.40
CA ILE A 62 -10.29 -13.27 10.18
C ILE A 62 -9.07 -13.06 11.09
N ARG A 63 -8.61 -14.10 11.81
CA ARG A 63 -7.37 -14.03 12.61
C ARG A 63 -6.18 -13.59 11.76
N ARG A 64 -5.99 -14.22 10.61
CA ARG A 64 -4.88 -13.89 9.70
C ARG A 64 -4.95 -12.45 9.19
N ASN A 65 -6.13 -11.96 8.84
CA ASN A 65 -6.31 -10.56 8.41
C ASN A 65 -5.91 -9.58 9.51
N LEU A 66 -6.47 -9.76 10.71
CA LEU A 66 -6.21 -8.87 11.85
C LEU A 66 -4.72 -8.89 12.23
N ALA A 67 -4.11 -10.09 12.33
CA ALA A 67 -2.69 -10.22 12.62
C ALA A 67 -1.80 -9.58 11.54
N ARG A 68 -2.14 -9.76 10.26
CA ARG A 68 -1.40 -9.20 9.12
C ARG A 68 -1.38 -7.68 9.11
N SER A 69 -2.42 -7.02 9.61
CA SER A 69 -2.43 -5.56 9.73
C SER A 69 -1.38 -5.02 10.70
N GLY A 70 -0.89 -5.86 11.63
CA GLY A 70 -0.05 -5.49 12.76
C GLY A 70 -0.66 -4.48 13.74
N ARG A 71 -1.92 -4.07 13.53
CA ARG A 71 -2.70 -3.26 14.49
C ARG A 71 -3.26 -4.10 15.63
N PHE A 72 -3.29 -5.42 15.47
CA PHE A 72 -3.89 -6.36 16.41
C PHE A 72 -2.91 -7.43 16.85
N LEU A 73 -2.93 -7.75 18.14
CA LEU A 73 -2.30 -8.94 18.70
C LEU A 73 -3.36 -10.03 18.85
N VAL A 74 -3.41 -10.94 17.89
CA VAL A 74 -4.40 -12.02 17.90
C VAL A 74 -3.98 -13.12 18.88
N GLY A 75 -4.82 -13.42 19.86
CA GLY A 75 -4.47 -14.33 20.95
C GLY A 75 -5.66 -15.06 21.58
N GLN A 76 -5.43 -15.59 22.79
CA GLN A 76 -6.48 -16.25 23.57
C GLN A 76 -7.39 -15.23 24.24
N ARG A 77 -8.64 -15.62 24.47
CA ARG A 77 -9.67 -14.80 25.13
C ARG A 77 -9.22 -14.23 26.48
N THR A 78 -8.47 -14.99 27.26
CA THR A 78 -8.00 -14.61 28.60
C THR A 78 -6.99 -13.47 28.60
N ALA A 79 -6.39 -13.15 27.46
CA ALA A 79 -5.37 -12.12 27.30
C ALA A 79 -5.77 -11.07 26.23
N SER A 80 -7.07 -10.90 25.99
CA SER A 80 -7.60 -10.02 24.93
C SER A 80 -8.56 -8.96 25.50
N ASP A 81 -8.55 -7.77 24.88
CA ASP A 81 -9.48 -6.68 25.22
C ASP A 81 -10.79 -6.80 24.44
N TYR A 82 -10.72 -7.44 23.27
CA TYR A 82 -11.84 -7.65 22.37
C TYR A 82 -12.03 -9.13 22.05
N LEU A 83 -13.28 -9.53 21.82
CA LEU A 83 -13.65 -10.89 21.45
C LEU A 83 -14.60 -10.88 20.25
N ILE A 84 -14.29 -11.71 19.26
CA ILE A 84 -15.18 -12.04 18.17
C ILE A 84 -15.72 -13.44 18.37
N THR A 85 -17.04 -13.56 18.34
CA THR A 85 -17.74 -14.85 18.29
C THR A 85 -18.67 -14.87 17.09
N GLY A 86 -19.02 -16.07 16.62
CA GLY A 86 -19.95 -16.17 15.50
C GLY A 86 -20.53 -17.57 15.32
N ARG A 87 -21.53 -17.63 14.46
CA ARG A 87 -22.19 -18.84 14.01
C ARG A 87 -22.48 -18.71 12.54
N ALA A 88 -22.19 -19.78 11.79
CA ALA A 88 -22.66 -19.88 10.42
C ALA A 88 -23.92 -20.74 10.32
N SER A 89 -24.68 -20.53 9.25
CA SER A 89 -25.70 -21.48 8.81
C SER A 89 -25.76 -21.54 7.30
N THR A 90 -26.02 -22.74 6.77
CA THR A 90 -26.23 -22.95 5.34
C THR A 90 -27.70 -22.79 5.01
N GLU A 91 -28.02 -21.85 4.14
CA GLU A 91 -29.37 -21.61 3.62
C GLU A 91 -29.77 -22.70 2.61
N ALA A 92 -31.08 -22.80 2.32
CA ALA A 92 -31.62 -23.80 1.39
C ALA A 92 -31.06 -23.69 -0.05
N ASP A 93 -30.64 -22.49 -0.45
CA ASP A 93 -30.02 -22.21 -1.75
C ASP A 93 -28.50 -22.44 -1.77
N GLY A 94 -27.94 -22.95 -0.67
CA GLY A 94 -26.52 -23.24 -0.51
C GLY A 94 -25.67 -22.03 -0.10
N ARG A 95 -26.25 -20.83 0.09
CA ARG A 95 -25.51 -19.70 0.67
C ARG A 95 -25.15 -19.97 2.13
N THR A 96 -24.02 -19.46 2.57
CA THR A 96 -23.62 -19.46 3.97
C THR A 96 -23.89 -18.08 4.55
N THR A 97 -24.70 -18.03 5.61
CA THR A 97 -24.84 -16.85 6.47
C THR A 97 -23.87 -16.96 7.63
N ILE A 98 -23.24 -15.86 8.00
CA ILE A 98 -22.39 -15.75 9.19
C ILE A 98 -22.98 -14.63 10.06
N ASP A 99 -23.53 -15.02 11.20
CA ASP A 99 -23.88 -14.10 12.29
C ASP A 99 -22.67 -13.96 13.19
N PHE A 100 -22.19 -12.74 13.41
CA PHE A 100 -21.04 -12.49 14.27
C PHE A 100 -21.26 -11.31 15.19
N GLU A 101 -20.53 -11.33 16.30
CA GLU A 101 -20.57 -10.31 17.33
C GLU A 101 -19.14 -9.90 17.72
N LEU A 102 -18.93 -8.59 17.90
CA LEU A 102 -17.73 -8.02 18.48
C LEU A 102 -18.04 -7.49 19.88
N LEU A 103 -17.33 -8.01 20.87
CA LEU A 103 -17.44 -7.65 22.28
C LEU A 103 -16.20 -6.89 22.73
N ASN A 104 -16.40 -5.86 23.56
CA ASN A 104 -15.36 -5.30 24.40
C ASN A 104 -15.39 -6.05 25.74
N LEU A 105 -14.34 -6.83 26.03
CA LEU A 105 -14.25 -7.67 27.23
C LEU A 105 -14.03 -6.86 28.52
N LEU A 106 -13.47 -5.65 28.41
CA LEU A 106 -13.20 -4.78 29.56
C LEU A 106 -14.49 -4.14 30.09
N THR A 107 -15.44 -3.83 29.21
CA THR A 107 -16.69 -3.14 29.53
C THR A 107 -17.92 -4.04 29.48
N GLY A 108 -17.82 -5.21 28.86
CA GLY A 108 -18.96 -6.08 28.53
C GLY A 108 -19.84 -5.56 27.40
N GLN A 109 -19.47 -4.45 26.75
CA GLN A 109 -20.27 -3.85 25.70
C GLN A 109 -20.21 -4.66 24.40
N ARG A 110 -21.39 -4.87 23.79
CA ARG A 110 -21.54 -5.36 22.41
C ARG A 110 -21.35 -4.21 21.44
N LEU A 111 -20.25 -4.23 20.70
CA LEU A 111 -19.85 -3.15 19.81
C LEU A 111 -20.46 -3.30 18.41
N LEU A 112 -20.65 -4.54 17.97
CA LEU A 112 -21.15 -4.90 16.66
C LEU A 112 -21.91 -6.22 16.73
N ILE A 113 -23.05 -6.30 16.07
CA ILE A 113 -23.78 -7.55 15.81
C ILE A 113 -24.28 -7.44 14.38
N GLU A 114 -23.81 -8.30 13.49
CA GLU A 114 -24.13 -8.23 12.06
C GLU A 114 -24.27 -9.62 11.45
N ARG A 115 -25.04 -9.68 10.36
CA ARG A 115 -25.16 -10.84 9.49
C ARG A 115 -24.55 -10.56 8.13
N ILE A 116 -23.76 -11.51 7.62
CA ILE A 116 -23.22 -11.48 6.26
C ILE A 116 -23.57 -12.79 5.55
N SER A 117 -24.20 -12.70 4.37
CA SER A 117 -24.48 -13.86 3.50
C SER A 117 -23.49 -13.93 2.34
N ALA A 118 -22.98 -15.12 2.03
CA ALA A 118 -22.12 -15.34 0.88
C ALA A 118 -22.49 -16.63 0.13
N THR A 119 -22.26 -16.63 -1.18
CA THR A 119 -22.27 -17.88 -1.95
C THR A 119 -21.08 -18.77 -1.53
N PRO A 120 -21.11 -20.08 -1.80
CA PRO A 120 -20.00 -20.97 -1.51
C PRO A 120 -18.66 -20.50 -2.09
N ALA A 121 -18.67 -19.81 -3.24
CA ALA A 121 -17.46 -19.29 -3.86
C ALA A 121 -16.96 -17.96 -3.25
N ALA A 122 -17.79 -17.28 -2.45
CA ALA A 122 -17.52 -15.94 -1.91
C ALA A 122 -17.27 -15.91 -0.39
N TRP A 123 -17.17 -17.07 0.27
CA TRP A 123 -16.97 -17.14 1.74
C TRP A 123 -15.73 -16.37 2.20
N ARG A 124 -14.63 -16.42 1.43
CA ARG A 124 -13.40 -15.67 1.73
C ARG A 124 -13.66 -14.17 1.75
N ASN A 125 -14.38 -13.66 0.75
CA ASN A 125 -14.75 -12.25 0.70
C ASN A 125 -15.62 -11.85 1.89
N ALA A 126 -16.55 -12.70 2.33
CA ALA A 126 -17.31 -12.45 3.57
C ALA A 126 -16.40 -12.36 4.79
N ALA A 127 -15.47 -13.30 4.99
CA ALA A 127 -14.52 -13.25 6.11
C ALA A 127 -13.60 -12.01 6.08
N HIS A 128 -13.14 -11.60 4.90
CA HIS A 128 -12.41 -10.33 4.73
C HIS A 128 -13.27 -9.13 5.10
N ARG A 129 -14.55 -9.10 4.68
CA ARG A 129 -15.49 -8.02 5.05
C ARG A 129 -15.74 -7.97 6.54
N ILE A 130 -15.94 -9.12 7.20
CA ILE A 130 -16.05 -9.18 8.67
C ILE A 130 -14.81 -8.54 9.31
N SER A 131 -13.62 -8.85 8.78
CA SER A 131 -12.36 -8.26 9.26
C SER A 131 -12.34 -6.75 9.07
N ASP A 132 -12.82 -6.24 7.93
CA ASP A 132 -12.93 -4.80 7.67
C ASP A 132 -13.91 -4.10 8.62
N ARG A 133 -15.03 -4.76 8.98
CA ARG A 133 -15.99 -4.24 9.97
C ARG A 133 -15.38 -4.17 11.37
N ILE A 134 -14.65 -5.21 11.78
CA ILE A 134 -13.95 -5.24 13.07
C ILE A 134 -12.89 -4.13 13.13
N HIS A 135 -12.06 -4.03 12.09
CA HIS A 135 -11.02 -3.01 11.99
C HIS A 135 -11.63 -1.60 12.07
N LEU A 136 -12.66 -1.32 11.27
CA LEU A 136 -13.36 -0.04 11.29
C LEU A 136 -13.95 0.27 12.66
N LYS A 137 -14.55 -0.72 13.34
CA LYS A 137 -15.20 -0.49 14.63
C LYS A 137 -14.21 -0.19 15.76
N ILE A 138 -13.03 -0.80 15.75
CA ILE A 138 -12.02 -0.64 16.80
C ILE A 138 -11.07 0.51 16.50
N ILE A 139 -10.56 0.59 15.26
CA ILE A 139 -9.53 1.55 14.84
C ILE A 139 -10.12 2.85 14.31
N GLY A 140 -11.36 2.81 13.80
CA GLY A 140 -12.03 3.97 13.20
C GLY A 140 -11.70 4.21 11.72
N THR A 141 -10.90 3.34 11.11
CA THR A 141 -10.55 3.42 9.68
C THR A 141 -10.93 2.14 8.94
N ARG A 142 -11.39 2.28 7.69
CA ARG A 142 -11.70 1.14 6.82
C ARG A 142 -10.39 0.49 6.38
N SER A 143 -10.25 -0.83 6.57
CA SER A 143 -9.11 -1.59 6.06
C SER A 143 -9.36 -2.15 4.66
N ALA A 144 -8.27 -2.51 3.98
CA ALA A 144 -8.28 -3.07 2.63
C ALA A 144 -8.35 -4.61 2.56
N PHE A 145 -8.85 -5.33 3.58
CA PHE A 145 -8.82 -6.80 3.54
C PHE A 145 -9.70 -7.36 2.42
N ALA A 146 -10.91 -6.82 2.21
CA ALA A 146 -11.84 -7.27 1.17
C ALA A 146 -11.59 -6.68 -0.23
N THR A 147 -10.37 -6.18 -0.47
CA THR A 147 -9.95 -5.65 -1.77
C THR A 147 -9.24 -6.71 -2.60
N ARG A 148 -8.83 -6.35 -3.82
CA ARG A 148 -8.14 -7.23 -4.76
C ARG A 148 -6.83 -6.61 -5.21
N ILE A 149 -5.88 -7.44 -5.60
CA ILE A 149 -4.68 -7.02 -6.30
C ILE A 149 -4.71 -7.57 -7.74
N ALA A 150 -4.10 -6.83 -8.65
CA ALA A 150 -3.78 -7.32 -9.99
C ALA A 150 -2.27 -7.40 -10.15
N TYR A 151 -1.77 -8.36 -10.92
CA TYR A 151 -0.35 -8.49 -11.24
C TYR A 151 -0.17 -9.29 -12.53
N VAL A 152 1.04 -9.23 -13.10
CA VAL A 152 1.42 -10.04 -14.25
C VAL A 152 2.25 -11.22 -13.77
N SER A 153 1.84 -12.45 -14.11
CA SER A 153 2.67 -13.65 -13.99
C SER A 153 3.29 -14.01 -15.34
N VAL A 154 4.53 -14.47 -15.31
CA VAL A 154 5.28 -14.95 -16.46
C VAL A 154 5.67 -16.41 -16.23
N ASP A 155 5.08 -17.29 -17.02
CA ASP A 155 5.37 -18.72 -17.02
C ASP A 155 6.25 -19.10 -18.19
N GLY A 156 7.18 -20.03 -17.97
CA GLY A 156 8.11 -20.52 -18.98
C GLY A 156 9.31 -19.60 -19.19
N GLN A 157 10.04 -19.82 -20.29
CA GLN A 157 11.23 -19.06 -20.66
C GLN A 157 11.14 -18.67 -22.14
N PRO A 158 11.84 -17.62 -22.60
CA PRO A 158 11.94 -17.34 -24.03
C PRO A 158 12.38 -18.58 -24.82
N PRO A 159 11.76 -18.89 -25.98
CA PRO A 159 10.67 -18.17 -26.64
C PRO A 159 9.25 -18.65 -26.28
N SER A 160 9.11 -19.65 -25.39
CA SER A 160 7.82 -20.27 -25.05
C SER A 160 7.04 -19.57 -23.93
N GLN A 161 7.60 -18.49 -23.37
CA GLN A 161 7.00 -17.77 -22.25
C GLN A 161 5.55 -17.32 -22.50
N ARG A 162 4.77 -17.23 -21.43
CA ARG A 162 3.38 -16.80 -21.41
C ARG A 162 3.19 -15.75 -20.32
N TYR A 163 2.54 -14.65 -20.69
CA TYR A 163 2.18 -13.58 -19.78
C TYR A 163 0.72 -13.74 -19.39
N GLN A 164 0.42 -13.66 -18.11
CA GLN A 164 -0.93 -13.74 -17.58
C GLN A 164 -1.22 -12.51 -16.74
N LEU A 165 -2.31 -11.81 -17.03
CA LEU A 165 -2.86 -10.80 -16.13
C LEU A 165 -3.74 -11.52 -15.11
N ILE A 166 -3.34 -11.47 -13.85
CA ILE A 166 -4.00 -12.16 -12.75
C ILE A 166 -4.67 -11.13 -11.84
N VAL A 167 -5.86 -11.47 -11.36
CA VAL A 167 -6.55 -10.78 -10.27
C VAL A 167 -6.72 -11.76 -9.12
N ALA A 168 -6.36 -11.35 -7.90
CA ALA A 168 -6.43 -12.14 -6.68
C ALA A 168 -7.03 -11.31 -5.53
N ASP A 169 -7.42 -11.97 -4.43
CA ASP A 169 -7.74 -11.32 -3.16
C ASP A 169 -6.50 -10.56 -2.63
N SER A 170 -6.69 -9.61 -1.71
CA SER A 170 -5.60 -8.79 -1.14
C SER A 170 -4.49 -9.60 -0.44
N ASP A 171 -4.73 -10.87 -0.12
CA ASP A 171 -3.76 -11.81 0.43
C ASP A 171 -3.13 -12.74 -0.60
N GLY A 172 -3.40 -12.54 -1.90
CA GLY A 172 -2.85 -13.33 -3.00
C GLY A 172 -3.65 -14.58 -3.34
N GLU A 173 -4.65 -14.93 -2.52
CA GLU A 173 -5.51 -16.09 -2.73
C GLU A 173 -6.57 -15.84 -3.80
N ASN A 174 -7.31 -16.88 -4.21
CA ASN A 174 -8.34 -16.79 -5.25
C ASN A 174 -7.82 -16.19 -6.58
N ALA A 175 -6.54 -16.41 -6.89
CA ALA A 175 -5.89 -15.91 -8.10
C ALA A 175 -6.57 -16.45 -9.37
N LYS A 176 -6.97 -15.54 -10.27
CA LYS A 176 -7.60 -15.86 -11.56
C LYS A 176 -6.94 -15.09 -12.69
N ALA A 177 -6.49 -15.81 -13.71
CA ALA A 177 -6.04 -15.19 -14.96
C ALA A 177 -7.24 -14.64 -15.73
N ILE A 178 -7.25 -13.32 -15.96
CA ILE A 178 -8.30 -12.63 -16.74
C ILE A 178 -7.85 -12.33 -18.19
N LEU A 179 -6.56 -12.49 -18.48
CA LEU A 179 -5.99 -12.40 -19.82
C LEU A 179 -4.74 -13.28 -19.92
N GLN A 180 -4.54 -13.92 -21.06
CA GLN A 180 -3.30 -14.61 -21.41
C GLN A 180 -2.74 -14.03 -22.71
N SER A 181 -1.42 -13.83 -22.76
CA SER A 181 -0.72 -13.28 -23.91
C SER A 181 0.61 -14.01 -24.15
N ARG A 182 1.03 -14.05 -25.42
CA ARG A 182 2.37 -14.52 -25.83
C ARG A 182 3.42 -13.41 -25.78
N LEU A 183 2.97 -12.16 -25.67
CA LEU A 183 3.81 -10.97 -25.63
C LEU A 183 3.58 -10.20 -24.32
N PRO A 184 4.52 -9.34 -23.90
CA PRO A 184 4.47 -8.69 -22.60
C PRO A 184 3.15 -7.97 -22.29
N LEU A 185 2.79 -8.00 -21.01
CA LEU A 185 1.76 -7.17 -20.38
C LEU A 185 2.46 -6.33 -19.30
N MET A 186 2.18 -5.03 -19.25
CA MET A 186 2.91 -4.09 -18.38
C MET A 186 2.00 -2.99 -17.82
N SER A 187 2.48 -2.33 -16.76
CA SER A 187 1.92 -1.09 -16.18
C SER A 187 0.41 -1.15 -15.93
N LEU A 188 0.01 -1.96 -14.96
CA LEU A 188 -1.40 -2.13 -14.58
C LEU A 188 -1.91 -0.92 -13.79
N ALA A 189 -3.16 -0.51 -14.04
CA ALA A 189 -3.86 0.48 -13.23
C ALA A 189 -5.36 0.16 -13.13
N TRP A 190 -5.88 0.11 -11.91
CA TRP A 190 -7.31 -0.05 -11.65
C TRP A 190 -8.08 1.24 -11.90
N SER A 191 -9.29 1.13 -12.45
CA SER A 191 -10.24 2.23 -12.39
C SER A 191 -10.71 2.45 -10.95
N PRO A 192 -11.12 3.67 -10.56
CA PRO A 192 -11.54 3.99 -9.19
C PRO A 192 -12.74 3.16 -8.70
N ASP A 193 -13.59 2.69 -9.60
CA ASP A 193 -14.74 1.82 -9.30
C ASP A 193 -14.37 0.32 -9.17
N GLY A 194 -13.14 -0.06 -9.53
CA GLY A 194 -12.66 -1.44 -9.51
C GLY A 194 -13.28 -2.35 -10.58
N GLU A 195 -13.95 -1.79 -11.58
CA GLU A 195 -14.55 -2.55 -12.68
C GLU A 195 -13.60 -2.79 -13.86
N TRP A 196 -12.66 -1.86 -14.09
CA TRP A 196 -11.75 -1.87 -15.23
C TRP A 196 -10.28 -1.92 -14.79
N LEU A 197 -9.47 -2.55 -15.63
CA LEU A 197 -8.01 -2.50 -15.57
C LEU A 197 -7.48 -1.89 -16.86
N ALA A 198 -6.68 -0.83 -16.72
CA ALA A 198 -5.84 -0.32 -17.79
C ALA A 198 -4.48 -1.04 -17.76
N TYR A 199 -3.93 -1.33 -18.94
CA TYR A 199 -2.61 -1.95 -19.07
C TYR A 199 -2.07 -1.76 -20.48
N VAL A 200 -0.77 -2.03 -20.62
CA VAL A 200 -0.08 -2.06 -21.91
C VAL A 200 0.01 -3.50 -22.40
N SER A 201 -0.36 -3.73 -23.66
CA SER A 201 -0.17 -5.00 -24.35
C SER A 201 0.65 -4.81 -25.61
N PHE A 202 1.54 -5.77 -25.84
CA PHE A 202 2.37 -5.85 -27.04
C PHE A 202 1.83 -6.85 -28.07
N GLU A 203 0.58 -7.32 -27.93
CA GLU A 203 -0.01 -8.34 -28.81
C GLU A 203 0.02 -8.01 -30.30
N THR A 204 0.03 -6.72 -30.66
CA THR A 204 0.15 -6.24 -32.04
C THR A 204 1.60 -6.01 -32.48
N ARG A 205 2.57 -6.46 -31.68
CA ARG A 205 4.03 -6.19 -31.81
C ARG A 205 4.42 -4.72 -31.65
N SER A 206 3.49 -3.89 -31.20
CA SER A 206 3.68 -2.50 -30.80
C SER A 206 3.00 -2.28 -29.44
N ALA A 207 3.52 -1.35 -28.64
CA ALA A 207 2.90 -1.01 -27.36
C ALA A 207 1.56 -0.31 -27.60
N SER A 208 0.48 -0.88 -27.06
CA SER A 208 -0.86 -0.28 -27.08
C SER A 208 -1.48 -0.32 -25.70
N VAL A 209 -2.22 0.72 -25.35
CA VAL A 209 -2.95 0.82 -24.08
C VAL A 209 -4.36 0.27 -24.28
N TYR A 210 -4.74 -0.64 -23.41
CA TYR A 210 -6.08 -1.23 -23.35
C TYR A 210 -6.72 -0.95 -22.00
N VAL A 211 -8.04 -0.90 -21.99
CA VAL A 211 -8.86 -1.05 -20.79
C VAL A 211 -9.67 -2.34 -20.92
N GLN A 212 -9.76 -3.12 -19.85
CA GLN A 212 -10.51 -4.37 -19.81
C GLN A 212 -11.38 -4.44 -18.57
N ARG A 213 -12.64 -4.81 -18.76
CA ARG A 213 -13.57 -5.05 -17.67
C ARG A 213 -13.26 -6.38 -17.01
N VAL A 214 -13.05 -6.36 -15.70
CA VAL A 214 -12.51 -7.52 -14.96
C VAL A 214 -13.50 -8.69 -14.94
N ARG A 215 -14.81 -8.42 -14.88
CA ARG A 215 -15.83 -9.48 -14.76
C ARG A 215 -16.22 -10.13 -16.08
N THR A 216 -16.25 -9.36 -17.17
CA THR A 216 -16.78 -9.81 -18.48
C THR A 216 -15.70 -10.04 -19.52
N ALA A 217 -14.45 -9.64 -19.23
CA ALA A 217 -13.35 -9.59 -20.19
C ALA A 217 -13.60 -8.68 -21.41
N GLU A 218 -14.64 -7.84 -21.36
CA GLU A 218 -14.86 -6.79 -22.34
C GLU A 218 -13.62 -5.90 -22.42
N ARG A 219 -13.13 -5.63 -23.63
CA ARG A 219 -11.84 -4.98 -23.84
C ARG A 219 -11.92 -3.92 -24.92
N ARG A 220 -11.28 -2.78 -24.66
CA ARG A 220 -11.16 -1.68 -25.61
C ARG A 220 -9.72 -1.19 -25.69
N ARG A 221 -9.21 -1.04 -26.92
CA ARG A 221 -7.94 -0.37 -27.18
C ARG A 221 -8.18 1.14 -27.14
N VAL A 222 -7.55 1.83 -26.20
CA VAL A 222 -7.77 3.27 -25.97
C VAL A 222 -6.64 4.12 -26.55
N SER A 223 -5.45 3.55 -26.71
CA SER A 223 -4.35 4.20 -27.43
C SER A 223 -3.49 3.20 -28.18
N SER A 224 -3.16 3.51 -29.43
CA SER A 224 -2.27 2.72 -30.30
C SER A 224 -1.56 3.63 -31.31
N ARG A 225 -0.97 4.71 -30.82
CA ARG A 225 -0.31 5.74 -31.63
C ARG A 225 1.07 5.25 -32.07
N VAL A 226 1.62 5.84 -33.13
CA VAL A 226 3.01 5.57 -33.53
C VAL A 226 3.93 5.98 -32.39
N GLY A 227 4.92 5.14 -32.04
CA GLY A 227 5.83 5.38 -30.93
C GLY A 227 5.44 4.61 -29.67
N VAL A 228 5.80 5.17 -28.51
CA VAL A 228 5.52 4.58 -27.19
C VAL A 228 4.08 4.90 -26.79
N ASN A 229 3.38 3.90 -26.24
CA ASN A 229 2.11 4.09 -25.53
C ASN A 229 2.22 3.30 -24.23
N ASN A 230 2.47 3.98 -23.11
CA ASN A 230 2.86 3.30 -21.88
C ASN A 230 2.30 3.96 -20.61
N ALA A 231 2.45 3.26 -19.48
CA ALA A 231 2.16 3.74 -18.13
C ALA A 231 0.81 4.46 -17.97
N PRO A 232 -0.32 3.80 -18.31
CA PRO A 232 -1.64 4.38 -18.07
C PRO A 232 -1.96 4.44 -16.56
N THR A 233 -2.62 5.51 -16.13
CA THR A 233 -3.20 5.64 -14.78
C THR A 233 -4.55 6.35 -14.89
N TRP A 234 -5.53 5.92 -14.10
CA TRP A 234 -6.89 6.49 -14.12
C TRP A 234 -6.96 7.77 -13.30
N SER A 235 -7.71 8.76 -13.80
CA SER A 235 -8.14 9.88 -12.98
C SER A 235 -9.05 9.38 -11.85
N PRO A 236 -9.09 10.07 -10.68
CA PRO A 236 -9.92 9.65 -9.55
C PRO A 236 -11.42 9.59 -9.85
N ASP A 237 -11.88 10.34 -10.86
CA ASP A 237 -13.27 10.32 -11.34
C ASP A 237 -13.56 9.22 -12.38
N GLY A 238 -12.54 8.49 -12.83
CA GLY A 238 -12.65 7.41 -13.82
C GLY A 238 -12.92 7.86 -15.25
N SER A 239 -12.93 9.16 -15.55
CA SER A 239 -13.27 9.69 -16.89
C SER A 239 -12.07 9.78 -17.83
N ARG A 240 -10.84 9.85 -17.28
CA ARG A 240 -9.61 10.13 -18.01
C ARG A 240 -8.52 9.12 -17.67
N LEU A 241 -7.57 8.96 -18.59
CA LEU A 241 -6.30 8.28 -18.36
C LEU A 241 -5.16 9.27 -18.53
N ALA A 242 -4.24 9.36 -17.58
CA ALA A 242 -2.92 9.91 -17.86
C ALA A 242 -2.03 8.78 -18.41
N LEU A 243 -1.20 9.07 -19.40
CA LEU A 243 -0.32 8.09 -20.02
C LEU A 243 0.93 8.74 -20.61
N THR A 244 1.95 7.93 -20.85
CA THR A 244 3.17 8.34 -21.55
C THR A 244 3.05 8.03 -23.03
N LEU A 245 3.27 9.03 -23.88
CA LEU A 245 3.33 8.87 -25.33
C LEU A 245 4.65 9.41 -25.88
N SER A 246 5.10 8.84 -27.00
CA SER A 246 6.03 9.52 -27.90
C SER A 246 5.52 9.53 -29.32
N SER A 247 5.97 10.52 -30.10
CA SER A 247 5.84 10.50 -31.55
C SER A 247 7.02 9.76 -32.18
N SER A 248 6.92 9.42 -33.48
CA SER A 248 8.00 8.74 -34.21
C SER A 248 9.29 9.58 -34.20
N GLY A 249 10.27 9.18 -33.39
CA GLY A 249 11.54 9.91 -33.21
C GLY A 249 11.48 11.10 -32.23
N GLY A 250 10.36 11.27 -31.53
CA GLY A 250 10.16 12.31 -30.51
C GLY A 250 10.46 11.83 -29.10
N ASN A 251 10.48 12.79 -28.17
CA ASN A 251 10.67 12.55 -26.74
C ASN A 251 9.43 11.90 -26.08
N LEU A 252 9.58 11.32 -24.88
CA LEU A 252 8.45 10.88 -24.06
C LEU A 252 7.83 12.08 -23.34
N ASP A 253 6.51 12.19 -23.45
CA ASP A 253 5.72 13.19 -22.74
C ASP A 253 4.50 12.58 -22.05
N VAL A 254 4.00 13.30 -21.05
CA VAL A 254 2.76 12.99 -20.35
C VAL A 254 1.58 13.60 -21.09
N TYR A 255 0.55 12.78 -21.30
CA TYR A 255 -0.72 13.17 -21.89
C TYR A 255 -1.88 12.73 -21.01
N VAL A 256 -3.02 13.38 -21.21
CA VAL A 256 -4.33 12.98 -20.68
C VAL A 256 -5.25 12.62 -21.84
N LEU A 257 -5.84 11.44 -21.76
CA LEU A 257 -6.79 10.88 -22.71
C LEU A 257 -8.18 10.80 -22.06
N GLU A 258 -9.16 11.43 -22.68
CA GLU A 258 -10.57 11.25 -22.36
C GLU A 258 -11.03 9.86 -22.80
N VAL A 259 -11.51 9.06 -21.84
CA VAL A 259 -11.82 7.65 -22.07
C VAL A 259 -13.03 7.51 -23.00
N ALA A 260 -14.04 8.38 -22.89
CA ALA A 260 -15.24 8.30 -23.71
C ALA A 260 -15.03 8.80 -25.15
N SER A 261 -14.42 9.98 -25.32
CA SER A 261 -14.29 10.65 -26.62
C SER A 261 -12.98 10.31 -27.36
N GLY A 262 -11.95 9.84 -26.64
CA GLY A 262 -10.61 9.67 -27.18
C GLY A 262 -9.85 10.99 -27.38
N ALA A 263 -10.39 12.12 -26.89
CA ALA A 263 -9.72 13.42 -26.93
C ALA A 263 -8.41 13.35 -26.13
N LEU A 264 -7.34 13.94 -26.67
CA LEU A 264 -6.00 13.86 -26.11
C LEU A 264 -5.44 15.25 -25.86
N THR A 265 -4.94 15.48 -24.66
CA THR A 265 -4.29 16.72 -24.24
C THR A 265 -2.86 16.42 -23.80
N ARG A 266 -1.89 17.18 -24.32
CA ARG A 266 -0.48 17.08 -23.91
C ARG A 266 -0.25 17.92 -22.65
N LEU A 267 0.35 17.34 -21.62
CA LEU A 267 0.65 18.04 -20.36
C LEU A 267 2.09 18.53 -20.26
N THR A 268 3.04 17.81 -20.87
CA THR A 268 4.46 18.19 -20.89
C THR A 268 4.96 18.44 -22.30
N ASP A 269 5.83 19.43 -22.44
CA ASP A 269 6.55 19.73 -23.67
C ASP A 269 7.96 20.19 -23.33
N HIS A 270 8.81 19.23 -22.97
CA HIS A 270 10.20 19.47 -22.63
C HIS A 270 11.09 18.48 -23.40
N PRO A 271 12.35 18.79 -23.72
CA PRO A 271 13.28 17.81 -24.33
C PRO A 271 13.72 16.64 -23.44
N ALA A 272 13.25 16.60 -22.19
CA ALA A 272 13.64 15.61 -21.17
C ALA A 272 12.57 14.53 -21.09
N ILE A 273 12.94 13.29 -20.80
CA ILE A 273 12.00 12.17 -20.75
C ILE A 273 10.99 12.42 -19.62
N ASP A 274 9.71 12.56 -19.96
CA ASP A 274 8.62 12.70 -18.99
C ASP A 274 7.69 11.47 -19.09
N THR A 275 7.62 10.67 -18.03
CA THR A 275 7.00 9.34 -18.04
C THR A 275 6.38 8.94 -16.70
N GLU A 276 5.67 7.81 -16.68
CA GLU A 276 5.12 7.19 -15.46
C GLU A 276 4.22 8.15 -14.66
N PRO A 277 3.18 8.73 -15.30
CA PRO A 277 2.29 9.66 -14.62
C PRO A 277 1.48 8.98 -13.51
N GLU A 278 1.09 9.77 -12.52
CA GLU A 278 0.21 9.41 -11.41
C GLU A 278 -0.67 10.60 -11.05
N TRP A 279 -1.98 10.38 -10.93
CA TRP A 279 -2.90 11.45 -10.51
C TRP A 279 -2.77 11.76 -9.02
N SER A 280 -2.95 13.04 -8.67
CA SER A 280 -3.29 13.38 -7.29
C SER A 280 -4.70 12.86 -6.94
N PRO A 281 -4.99 12.54 -5.67
CA PRO A 281 -6.29 12.01 -5.26
C PRO A 281 -7.48 12.93 -5.55
N ASP A 282 -7.25 14.24 -5.64
CA ASP A 282 -8.25 15.25 -6.00
C ASP A 282 -8.43 15.45 -7.52
N GLY A 283 -7.59 14.80 -8.35
CA GLY A 283 -7.64 14.87 -9.80
C GLY A 283 -7.17 16.19 -10.41
N THR A 284 -6.57 17.09 -9.63
CA THR A 284 -6.14 18.42 -10.09
C THR A 284 -4.71 18.44 -10.63
N GLN A 285 -3.88 17.48 -10.19
CA GLN A 285 -2.46 17.41 -10.49
C GLN A 285 -2.06 16.03 -11.04
N VAL A 286 -0.95 16.02 -11.76
CA VAL A 286 -0.24 14.79 -12.18
C VAL A 286 1.20 14.86 -11.68
N TYR A 287 1.59 13.83 -10.94
CA TYR A 287 2.98 13.51 -10.61
C TYR A 287 3.57 12.65 -11.73
N PHE A 288 4.85 12.79 -12.02
CA PHE A 288 5.51 12.02 -13.08
C PHE A 288 7.03 11.98 -12.88
N THR A 289 7.66 10.96 -13.45
CA THR A 289 9.12 10.83 -13.50
C THR A 289 9.68 11.71 -14.63
N SER A 290 10.71 12.49 -14.35
CA SER A 290 11.44 13.29 -15.34
C SER A 290 12.94 13.26 -15.13
N ASP A 291 13.72 13.19 -16.21
CA ASP A 291 15.19 13.27 -16.18
C ASP A 291 15.74 14.69 -16.41
N ARG A 292 14.88 15.72 -16.41
CA ARG A 292 15.27 17.12 -16.68
C ARG A 292 16.31 17.72 -15.72
N ALA A 293 16.60 17.05 -14.59
CA ALA A 293 17.64 17.43 -13.63
C ALA A 293 18.93 16.57 -13.77
N GLY A 294 19.11 15.87 -14.89
CA GLY A 294 20.25 15.00 -15.18
C GLY A 294 20.04 13.52 -14.82
N GLY A 295 19.08 13.22 -13.94
CA GLY A 295 18.64 11.85 -13.63
C GLY A 295 17.17 11.81 -13.24
N PRO A 296 16.53 10.63 -13.20
CA PRO A 296 15.11 10.47 -12.90
C PRO A 296 14.75 11.04 -11.53
N GLN A 297 13.81 11.97 -11.53
CA GLN A 297 13.26 12.62 -10.34
C GLN A 297 11.76 12.80 -10.53
N ILE A 298 11.02 12.92 -9.43
CA ILE A 298 9.57 13.10 -9.49
C ILE A 298 9.26 14.59 -9.54
N TYR A 299 8.37 14.95 -10.47
CA TYR A 299 7.81 16.28 -10.64
C TYR A 299 6.29 16.22 -10.53
N ARG A 300 5.66 17.36 -10.31
CA ARG A 300 4.21 17.54 -10.42
C ARG A 300 3.86 18.74 -11.29
N LEU A 301 2.66 18.74 -11.86
CA LEU A 301 2.04 19.91 -12.49
C LEU A 301 0.52 19.85 -12.31
N ASN A 302 -0.16 20.98 -12.43
CA ASN A 302 -1.63 21.00 -12.56
C ASN A 302 -2.02 20.55 -13.96
N VAL A 303 -3.13 19.83 -14.07
CA VAL A 303 -3.64 19.29 -15.35
C VAL A 303 -4.18 20.41 -16.25
N GLU A 304 -4.54 21.56 -15.66
CA GLU A 304 -4.96 22.74 -16.41
C GLU A 304 -3.82 23.33 -17.26
N PRO A 305 -4.13 23.89 -18.44
CA PRO A 305 -3.13 24.50 -19.32
C PRO A 305 -2.30 25.59 -18.64
N GLY A 306 -1.02 25.69 -19.01
CA GLY A 306 -0.11 26.75 -18.54
C GLY A 306 0.61 26.45 -17.22
N SER A 307 0.30 25.32 -16.56
CA SER A 307 1.07 24.88 -15.40
C SER A 307 2.50 24.51 -15.78
N ARG A 308 3.47 24.95 -14.96
CA ARG A 308 4.87 24.56 -15.10
C ARG A 308 5.19 23.38 -14.17
N PRO A 309 5.98 22.39 -14.62
CA PRO A 309 6.44 21.34 -13.74
C PRO A 309 7.24 21.84 -12.54
N GLN A 310 6.96 21.28 -11.36
CA GLN A 310 7.69 21.54 -10.11
C GLN A 310 8.33 20.25 -9.62
N ARG A 311 9.62 20.31 -9.26
CA ARG A 311 10.35 19.15 -8.71
C ARG A 311 9.89 18.86 -7.28
N ILE A 312 9.68 17.58 -6.97
CA ILE A 312 9.20 17.10 -5.67
C ILE A 312 10.27 16.34 -4.89
N THR A 313 11.10 15.56 -5.57
CA THR A 313 12.16 14.77 -4.93
C THR A 313 13.52 15.45 -5.05
N PHE A 314 14.18 15.67 -3.91
CA PHE A 314 15.52 16.29 -3.86
C PHE A 314 16.58 15.39 -3.21
N ALA A 315 16.15 14.39 -2.45
CA ALA A 315 17.02 13.40 -1.84
C ALA A 315 17.34 12.26 -2.83
N GLY A 316 18.60 11.83 -2.86
CA GLY A 316 19.05 10.72 -3.72
C GLY A 316 19.18 11.07 -5.20
N VAL A 317 19.84 10.19 -5.95
CA VAL A 317 20.19 10.43 -7.36
C VAL A 317 19.16 9.88 -8.36
N TYR A 318 18.21 9.07 -7.89
CA TYR A 318 17.20 8.42 -8.72
C TYR A 318 15.93 8.26 -7.91
N ASN A 319 14.82 8.82 -8.39
CA ASN A 319 13.47 8.66 -7.85
C ASN A 319 12.48 8.59 -9.02
N ALA A 320 11.71 7.50 -9.11
CA ALA A 320 10.82 7.22 -10.23
C ALA A 320 9.56 6.48 -9.79
N ARG A 321 8.63 6.24 -10.72
CA ARG A 321 7.35 5.53 -10.50
C ARG A 321 6.56 6.09 -9.31
N PRO A 322 6.17 7.38 -9.35
CA PRO A 322 5.38 7.97 -8.27
C PRO A 322 4.06 7.23 -8.05
N ARG A 323 3.68 7.04 -6.79
CA ARG A 323 2.34 6.63 -6.37
C ARG A 323 1.91 7.51 -5.22
N VAL A 324 0.80 8.21 -5.36
CA VAL A 324 0.31 9.09 -4.29
C VAL A 324 -0.63 8.28 -3.40
N SER A 325 -0.44 8.36 -2.08
CA SER A 325 -1.36 7.70 -1.15
C SER A 325 -2.78 8.27 -1.29
N PRO A 326 -3.85 7.49 -1.03
CA PRO A 326 -5.23 7.95 -1.20
C PRO A 326 -5.60 9.24 -0.45
N ASN A 327 -4.94 9.53 0.68
CA ASN A 327 -5.16 10.76 1.45
C ASN A 327 -4.27 11.94 1.01
N GLY A 328 -3.43 11.77 -0.01
CA GLY A 328 -2.56 12.81 -0.56
C GLY A 328 -1.34 13.17 0.30
N ARG A 329 -1.10 12.47 1.41
CA ARG A 329 -0.01 12.82 2.35
C ARG A 329 1.34 12.23 1.97
N LEU A 330 1.35 11.00 1.47
CA LEU A 330 2.57 10.26 1.14
C LEU A 330 2.72 10.07 -0.38
N LEU A 331 3.97 10.02 -0.82
CA LEU A 331 4.38 9.64 -2.17
C LEU A 331 5.28 8.41 -2.07
N ALA A 332 4.79 7.24 -2.47
CA ALA A 332 5.64 6.08 -2.67
C ALA A 332 6.37 6.18 -4.01
N MET A 333 7.59 5.66 -4.05
CA MET A 333 8.46 5.73 -5.23
C MET A 333 9.48 4.61 -5.23
N VAL A 334 10.06 4.35 -6.40
CA VAL A 334 11.30 3.58 -6.53
C VAL A 334 12.46 4.55 -6.40
N THR A 335 13.35 4.32 -5.44
CA THR A 335 14.57 5.10 -5.24
C THR A 335 15.82 4.23 -5.41
N ARG A 336 16.97 4.85 -5.70
CA ARG A 336 18.25 4.16 -5.74
C ARG A 336 19.11 4.51 -4.53
N GLU A 337 19.39 3.50 -3.72
CA GLU A 337 20.22 3.60 -2.51
C GLU A 337 21.30 2.51 -2.55
N GLU A 338 22.57 2.88 -2.38
CA GLU A 338 23.72 1.93 -2.41
C GLU A 338 23.74 1.02 -3.65
N GLY A 339 23.29 1.55 -4.79
CA GLY A 339 23.20 0.83 -6.06
C GLY A 339 22.03 -0.17 -6.17
N ALA A 340 21.18 -0.29 -5.15
CA ALA A 340 19.94 -1.07 -5.15
C ALA A 340 18.73 -0.19 -5.49
N TYR A 341 17.75 -0.74 -6.19
CA TYR A 341 16.43 -0.12 -6.37
C TYR A 341 15.50 -0.60 -5.25
N ARG A 342 14.97 0.34 -4.47
CA ARG A 342 14.17 0.11 -3.27
C ARG A 342 12.88 0.92 -3.31
N ILE A 343 11.87 0.48 -2.57
CA ILE A 343 10.65 1.24 -2.33
C ILE A 343 10.92 2.22 -1.18
N ALA A 344 10.62 3.49 -1.43
CA ALA A 344 10.65 4.54 -0.42
C ALA A 344 9.32 5.29 -0.39
N VAL A 345 9.07 5.98 0.72
CA VAL A 345 7.99 6.95 0.86
C VAL A 345 8.55 8.31 1.22
N GLN A 346 8.01 9.34 0.59
CA GLN A 346 8.23 10.74 0.94
C GLN A 346 6.94 11.32 1.53
N ASP A 347 7.03 12.03 2.66
CA ASP A 347 5.93 12.86 3.14
C ASP A 347 5.87 14.15 2.31
N LEU A 348 4.72 14.41 1.67
CA LEU A 348 4.54 15.54 0.77
C LEU A 348 4.43 16.89 1.49
N GLY A 349 4.16 16.89 2.80
CA GLY A 349 4.04 18.11 3.61
C GLY A 349 5.38 18.68 4.06
N ASN A 350 6.37 17.82 4.33
CA ASN A 350 7.69 18.25 4.83
C ASN A 350 8.89 17.74 4.00
N GLY A 351 8.68 16.84 3.05
CA GLY A 351 9.74 16.29 2.19
C GLY A 351 10.58 15.17 2.82
N ASN A 352 10.25 14.70 4.03
CA ASN A 352 10.99 13.63 4.68
C ASN A 352 10.86 12.32 3.91
N VAL A 353 11.99 11.66 3.64
CA VAL A 353 12.06 10.39 2.90
C VAL A 353 12.44 9.26 3.84
N ARG A 354 11.76 8.11 3.69
CA ARG A 354 12.13 6.85 4.34
C ARG A 354 12.13 5.72 3.32
N VAL A 355 13.23 4.97 3.28
CA VAL A 355 13.33 3.72 2.53
C VAL A 355 12.66 2.60 3.32
N LEU A 356 11.73 1.88 2.69
CA LEU A 356 10.89 0.87 3.32
C LEU A 356 11.37 -0.56 3.04
N SER A 357 11.75 -0.83 1.79
CA SER A 357 12.15 -2.18 1.37
C SER A 357 13.66 -2.39 1.50
N LYS A 358 14.07 -3.66 1.62
CA LYS A 358 15.47 -4.05 1.85
C LYS A 358 16.10 -4.80 0.68
N SER A 359 15.32 -5.21 -0.32
CA SER A 359 15.83 -5.98 -1.46
C SER A 359 16.60 -5.08 -2.42
N ARG A 360 17.14 -5.68 -3.49
CA ARG A 360 18.03 -5.00 -4.44
C ARG A 360 17.33 -4.52 -5.71
N GLN A 361 16.19 -5.11 -6.05
CA GLN A 361 15.48 -4.89 -7.31
C GLN A 361 13.98 -4.85 -7.01
N ASP A 362 13.57 -3.80 -6.29
CA ASP A 362 12.17 -3.54 -5.99
C ASP A 362 11.60 -2.53 -6.98
N GLU A 363 10.39 -2.79 -7.44
CA GLU A 363 9.74 -1.98 -8.46
C GLU A 363 8.20 -1.96 -8.35
N SER A 364 7.60 -1.04 -9.10
CA SER A 364 6.15 -0.90 -9.29
C SER A 364 5.36 -0.93 -7.97
N PRO A 365 5.62 0.02 -7.05
CA PRO A 365 4.81 0.14 -5.84
C PRO A 365 3.35 0.47 -6.19
N SER A 366 2.42 0.13 -5.30
CA SER A 366 1.02 0.52 -5.36
C SER A 366 0.41 0.51 -3.96
N PHE A 367 -0.23 1.62 -3.56
CA PHE A 367 -0.89 1.74 -2.26
C PHE A 367 -2.19 0.95 -2.22
N SER A 368 -2.46 0.30 -1.08
CA SER A 368 -3.82 -0.10 -0.71
C SER A 368 -4.73 1.13 -0.61
N PRO A 369 -6.06 0.98 -0.80
CA PRO A 369 -6.98 2.11 -0.82
C PRO A 369 -7.18 2.80 0.55
N ASP A 370 -6.74 2.18 1.65
CA ASP A 370 -6.64 2.81 2.97
C ASP A 370 -5.31 3.57 3.18
N GLY A 371 -4.33 3.39 2.27
CA GLY A 371 -3.01 4.02 2.34
C GLY A 371 -2.04 3.38 3.33
N ASP A 372 -2.44 2.32 4.04
CA ASP A 372 -1.66 1.73 5.12
C ASP A 372 -0.61 0.72 4.62
N THR A 373 -0.82 0.12 3.44
CA THR A 373 0.06 -0.91 2.87
C THR A 373 0.45 -0.55 1.43
N ILE A 374 1.67 -0.93 1.04
CA ILE A 374 2.16 -0.83 -0.33
C ILE A 374 2.48 -2.24 -0.82
N VAL A 375 1.88 -2.67 -1.93
CA VAL A 375 2.33 -3.85 -2.68
C VAL A 375 3.37 -3.44 -3.70
N TYR A 376 4.38 -4.28 -3.92
CA TYR A 376 5.43 -4.06 -4.91
C TYR A 376 5.98 -5.38 -5.42
N ALA A 377 6.67 -5.35 -6.58
CA ALA A 377 7.40 -6.49 -7.09
C ALA A 377 8.85 -6.44 -6.59
N SER A 378 9.37 -7.58 -6.17
CA SER A 378 10.76 -7.75 -5.72
C SER A 378 11.43 -8.90 -6.46
N ARG A 379 12.75 -9.00 -6.34
CA ARG A 379 13.52 -10.15 -6.82
C ARG A 379 14.21 -10.86 -5.67
N GLU A 380 13.84 -12.11 -5.44
CA GLU A 380 14.43 -12.95 -4.41
C GLU A 380 14.97 -14.24 -5.03
N ARG A 381 16.25 -14.55 -4.75
CA ARG A 381 16.93 -15.75 -5.30
C ARG A 381 16.78 -15.90 -6.82
N GLY A 382 16.71 -14.78 -7.54
CA GLY A 382 16.54 -14.72 -8.99
C GLY A 382 15.10 -14.80 -9.50
N GLN A 383 14.10 -15.01 -8.63
CA GLN A 383 12.69 -15.08 -8.99
C GLN A 383 11.96 -13.77 -8.66
N GLY A 384 11.08 -13.34 -9.56
CA GLY A 384 10.14 -12.24 -9.29
C GLY A 384 9.08 -12.68 -8.29
N VAL A 385 8.91 -11.92 -7.20
CA VAL A 385 7.94 -12.18 -6.14
C VAL A 385 7.13 -10.92 -5.85
N LEU A 386 5.92 -11.07 -5.30
CA LEU A 386 5.19 -9.95 -4.74
C LEU A 386 5.53 -9.82 -3.26
N ALA A 387 5.64 -8.58 -2.81
CA ALA A 387 5.85 -8.25 -1.42
C ALA A 387 4.95 -7.09 -1.02
N THR A 388 4.65 -7.01 0.28
CA THR A 388 3.96 -5.88 0.88
C THR A 388 4.81 -5.28 1.98
N VAL A 389 4.67 -3.98 2.16
CA VAL A 389 5.25 -3.25 3.29
C VAL A 389 4.24 -2.22 3.77
N SER A 390 4.10 -2.05 5.09
CA SER A 390 3.28 -0.99 5.65
C SER A 390 3.89 0.38 5.32
N ALA A 391 3.06 1.41 5.18
CA ALA A 391 3.52 2.76 4.87
C ALA A 391 4.45 3.33 5.96
N ASP A 392 4.36 2.81 7.19
CA ASP A 392 5.27 3.10 8.30
C ASP A 392 6.58 2.28 8.30
N GLY A 393 6.70 1.27 7.44
CA GLY A 393 7.87 0.40 7.30
C GLY A 393 8.04 -0.67 8.38
N LEU A 394 7.08 -0.80 9.30
CA LEU A 394 7.19 -1.72 10.45
C LEU A 394 6.81 -3.16 10.10
N ILE A 395 5.94 -3.36 9.12
CA ILE A 395 5.39 -4.66 8.75
C ILE A 395 5.74 -4.92 7.30
N ALA A 396 6.39 -6.04 7.03
CA ALA A 396 6.67 -6.48 5.66
C ALA A 396 6.33 -7.95 5.50
N GLN A 397 5.75 -8.30 4.37
CA GLN A 397 5.36 -9.66 4.06
C GLN A 397 5.67 -10.02 2.61
N ARG A 398 5.88 -11.31 2.38
CA ARG A 398 6.03 -11.88 1.04
C ARG A 398 4.71 -12.52 0.65
N LEU A 399 4.22 -12.19 -0.54
CA LEU A 399 3.10 -12.87 -1.17
C LEU A 399 3.70 -13.90 -2.14
N ALA A 400 3.58 -15.18 -1.79
CA ALA A 400 4.07 -16.25 -2.66
C ALA A 400 3.21 -16.29 -3.94
N ALA A 401 3.87 -16.43 -5.08
CA ALA A 401 3.19 -16.81 -6.32
C ALA A 401 3.26 -18.33 -6.46
N ASP A 402 2.12 -18.97 -6.73
CA ASP A 402 2.06 -20.43 -6.89
C ASP A 402 2.92 -20.92 -8.07
N ARG A 403 3.06 -20.09 -9.12
CA ARG A 403 3.83 -20.36 -10.34
C ARG A 403 4.29 -19.06 -11.02
N GLY A 404 5.44 -19.15 -11.70
CA GLY A 404 5.97 -18.11 -12.58
C GLY A 404 6.69 -16.97 -11.85
N GLU A 405 7.37 -16.12 -12.61
CA GLU A 405 7.85 -14.83 -12.10
C GLU A 405 6.67 -13.86 -12.06
N VAL A 406 6.47 -13.17 -10.94
CA VAL A 406 5.43 -12.12 -10.82
C VAL A 406 6.04 -10.72 -10.88
N ARG A 407 5.27 -9.78 -11.45
CA ARG A 407 5.68 -8.38 -11.66
C ARG A 407 4.46 -7.47 -11.82
N GLU A 408 4.72 -6.16 -11.83
CA GLU A 408 3.74 -5.11 -12.14
C GLU A 408 2.45 -5.14 -11.28
N PRO A 409 2.54 -5.21 -9.93
CA PRO A 409 1.35 -5.24 -9.12
C PRO A 409 0.61 -3.90 -9.12
N ALA A 410 -0.70 -3.96 -9.01
CA ALA A 410 -1.57 -2.83 -8.77
C ALA A 410 -2.64 -3.23 -7.74
N TRP A 411 -2.73 -2.48 -6.65
CA TRP A 411 -3.76 -2.66 -5.64
C TRP A 411 -5.06 -2.02 -6.13
N GLY A 412 -6.16 -2.77 -6.03
CA GLY A 412 -7.50 -2.31 -6.43
C GLY A 412 -8.14 -1.40 -5.38
N PRO A 413 -9.15 -0.60 -5.79
CA PRO A 413 -9.86 0.27 -4.88
C PRO A 413 -10.73 -0.52 -3.89
N PHE A 414 -11.35 0.20 -2.96
CA PHE A 414 -12.48 -0.37 -2.22
C PHE A 414 -13.57 -0.80 -3.19
N LEU A 415 -14.00 -2.06 -3.08
CA LEU A 415 -15.13 -2.53 -3.86
C LEU A 415 -16.43 -2.01 -3.25
N PRO A 416 -17.45 -1.71 -4.06
CA PRO A 416 -18.80 -1.50 -3.57
C PRO A 416 -19.23 -2.67 -2.68
N ASP A 417 -20.08 -2.40 -1.70
CA ASP A 417 -20.64 -3.43 -0.82
C ASP A 417 -21.67 -4.25 -1.61
N ALA A 418 -21.17 -5.27 -2.32
CA ALA A 418 -21.98 -6.19 -3.12
C ALA A 418 -22.66 -7.27 -2.26
N VAL A 419 -22.44 -7.28 -0.95
CA VAL A 419 -23.06 -8.20 0.00
C VAL A 419 -24.07 -7.42 0.82
N ALA A 420 -25.33 -7.87 0.82
CA ALA A 420 -26.35 -7.30 1.68
C ALA A 420 -25.97 -7.54 3.14
N VAL A 421 -25.66 -6.46 3.86
CA VAL A 421 -25.54 -6.44 5.31
C VAL A 421 -26.93 -6.13 5.85
N GLN A 422 -27.42 -6.97 6.77
CA GLN A 422 -28.71 -6.80 7.44
C GLN A 422 -28.51 -6.69 8.94
#